data_AF-A0A085LL99-F1
#
_entry.id   AF-A0A085LL99-F1
#
_cell.length_a   1.000
_cell.length_b   1.000
_cell.length_c   1.000
_cell.angle_alpha   90.00
_cell.angle_beta   90.00
_cell.angle_gamma   90.00
#
_symmetry.space_group_name_H-M   'P 1'
#
loop_
_entity.id
_entity.type
_entity.pdbx_description
1 polymer ?
#
loop_
_entity_poly.entity_id
_entity_poly.type
_entity_poly.pdbx_seq_one_letter_code
_entity_poly.pdbx_strand_id
1 'polypeptide(L)'
;MADRRDLSGRRTSLHEKRERKVLSLYEKLKILDLLNGGMSCAEVGRRVGKNESSIRSIKQKQAEIRQSLCAAPTMAKRVSVVRDKVLVKAEKALSLWIEDMSQKHVPVDSRMIREKALSLYEHFGTMTETPERKAFMASKGWLASFVNRYNLKNLRVTGEAASADQESASTFPHEFRILVGRKGYLPEQVYNCDETALFWKKMPRRTYIHKDARQAMGFKAFKDRLNACFVRQCGWAYD
;
A
#
# COMPACT_ATOMS: atom_id res chain seq x y z
N MET A 1 11.02 20.81 -61.09
CA MET A 1 11.15 20.74 -59.62
C MET A 1 9.75 20.79 -59.04
N ALA A 2 9.22 19.66 -58.60
CA ALA A 2 7.87 19.56 -58.05
C ALA A 2 7.88 19.94 -56.57
N ASP A 3 7.04 20.92 -56.23
CA ASP A 3 6.91 21.48 -54.89
C ASP A 3 6.27 20.46 -53.93
N ARG A 4 6.94 20.20 -52.80
CA ARG A 4 6.52 19.22 -51.80
C ARG A 4 5.45 19.85 -50.92
N ARG A 5 4.21 19.38 -51.04
CA ARG A 5 3.14 19.68 -50.08
C ARG A 5 3.49 19.11 -48.70
N ASP A 6 3.82 19.99 -47.76
CA ASP A 6 3.95 19.71 -46.34
C ASP A 6 2.58 19.36 -45.75
N LEU A 7 2.42 18.10 -45.34
CA LEU A 7 1.27 17.56 -44.62
C LEU A 7 1.64 17.41 -43.14
N SER A 8 1.53 18.48 -42.36
CA SER A 8 1.74 18.40 -40.91
C SER A 8 0.76 19.26 -40.08
N GLY A 9 -0.51 19.29 -40.47
CA GLY A 9 -1.60 19.84 -39.66
C GLY A 9 -2.17 18.86 -38.63
N ARG A 10 -1.36 18.30 -37.70
CA ARG A 10 -1.89 17.46 -36.61
C ARG A 10 -2.43 18.36 -35.48
N ARG A 11 -3.69 18.80 -35.60
CA ARG A 11 -4.44 19.41 -34.49
C ARG A 11 -4.58 18.39 -33.36
N THR A 12 -3.71 18.47 -32.36
CA THR A 12 -3.92 17.82 -31.06
C THR A 12 -4.93 18.65 -30.28
N SER A 13 -6.19 18.21 -30.26
CA SER A 13 -7.20 18.74 -29.34
C SER A 13 -6.77 18.43 -27.91
N LEU A 14 -6.19 19.43 -27.23
CA LEU A 14 -5.99 19.45 -25.78
C LEU A 14 -7.35 19.68 -25.10
N HIS A 15 -8.24 18.69 -25.16
CA HIS A 15 -9.36 18.68 -24.23
C HIS A 15 -8.85 18.15 -22.90
N GLU A 16 -8.60 19.06 -21.95
CA GLU A 16 -8.45 18.71 -20.55
C GLU A 16 -9.59 17.77 -20.15
N LYS A 17 -9.23 16.57 -19.69
CA LYS A 17 -10.21 15.60 -19.20
C LYS A 17 -10.96 16.26 -18.04
N ARG A 18 -12.23 16.58 -18.29
CA ARG A 18 -13.13 17.17 -17.30
C ARG A 18 -13.10 16.33 -16.02
N GLU A 19 -12.55 16.88 -14.95
CA GLU A 19 -12.51 16.19 -13.67
C GLU A 19 -13.93 15.90 -13.18
N ARG A 20 -14.20 14.63 -12.89
CA ARG A 20 -15.49 14.22 -12.33
C ARG A 20 -15.55 14.70 -10.88
N LYS A 21 -16.23 15.82 -10.63
CA LYS A 21 -16.56 16.29 -9.26
C LYS A 21 -17.59 15.36 -8.62
N VAL A 22 -17.11 14.29 -7.97
CA VAL A 22 -17.93 13.31 -7.25
C VAL A 22 -18.33 13.88 -5.89
N LEU A 23 -19.64 13.89 -5.60
CA LEU A 23 -20.19 14.35 -4.31
C LEU A 23 -19.92 13.31 -3.20
N SER A 24 -19.42 13.79 -2.06
CA SER A 24 -19.35 13.05 -0.81
C SER A 24 -20.74 12.66 -0.28
N LEU A 25 -20.80 11.66 0.59
CA LEU A 25 -22.04 11.27 1.27
C LEU A 25 -22.60 12.42 2.13
N TYR A 26 -21.73 13.26 2.69
CA TYR A 26 -22.12 14.45 3.43
C TYR A 26 -22.80 15.53 2.54
N GLU A 27 -22.25 15.80 1.35
CA GLU A 27 -22.89 16.71 0.39
C GLU A 27 -24.22 16.14 -0.12
N LYS A 28 -24.30 14.83 -0.31
CA LYS A 28 -25.57 14.16 -0.66
C LYS A 28 -26.61 14.27 0.45
N LEU A 29 -26.20 14.24 1.73
CA LEU A 29 -27.11 14.47 2.85
C LEU A 29 -27.68 15.90 2.79
N LYS A 30 -26.84 16.92 2.58
CA LYS A 30 -27.31 18.31 2.42
C LYS A 30 -28.32 18.47 1.28
N ILE A 31 -28.11 17.77 0.17
CA ILE A 31 -29.07 17.72 -0.95
C ILE A 31 -30.41 17.12 -0.49
N LEU A 32 -30.38 16.02 0.28
CA LEU A 32 -31.59 15.39 0.82
C LEU A 32 -32.32 16.28 1.83
N ASP A 33 -31.58 17.04 2.64
CA ASP A 33 -32.17 17.99 3.60
C ASP A 33 -32.87 19.15 2.89
N LEU A 34 -32.29 19.67 1.80
CA LEU A 34 -32.94 20.68 0.95
C LEU A 34 -34.23 20.16 0.29
N LEU A 35 -34.23 18.90 -0.18
CA LEU A 35 -35.42 18.26 -0.73
C LEU A 35 -36.50 18.04 0.34
N ASN A 36 -36.10 17.71 1.57
CA ASN A 36 -37.01 17.57 2.70
C ASN A 36 -37.61 18.92 3.14
N GLY A 37 -36.92 20.03 2.90
CA GLY A 37 -37.42 21.40 3.11
C GLY A 37 -38.44 21.88 2.07
N GLY A 38 -38.91 21.01 1.17
CA GLY A 38 -39.95 21.32 0.19
C GLY A 38 -39.46 21.79 -1.17
N MET A 39 -38.14 21.91 -1.39
CA MET A 39 -37.59 22.30 -2.69
C MET A 39 -37.76 21.22 -3.75
N SER A 40 -38.00 21.64 -5.00
CA SER A 40 -38.05 20.72 -6.14
C SER A 40 -36.67 20.20 -6.54
N CYS A 41 -36.60 19.03 -7.20
CA CYS A 41 -35.33 18.46 -7.67
C CYS A 41 -34.59 19.39 -8.65
N ALA A 42 -35.33 20.12 -9.49
CA ALA A 42 -34.77 21.07 -10.44
C ALA A 42 -34.14 22.29 -9.73
N GLU A 43 -34.79 22.79 -8.70
CA GLU A 43 -34.33 23.93 -7.91
C GLU A 43 -33.08 23.59 -7.10
N VAL A 44 -33.06 22.43 -6.43
CA VAL A 44 -31.88 21.93 -5.73
C VAL A 44 -30.72 21.70 -6.70
N GLY A 45 -30.99 21.18 -7.90
CA GLY A 45 -30.00 21.02 -8.95
C GLY A 45 -29.33 22.34 -9.33
N ARG A 46 -30.12 23.40 -9.56
CA ARG A 46 -29.60 24.75 -9.86
C ARG A 46 -28.75 25.30 -8.72
N ARG A 47 -29.21 25.19 -7.47
CA ARG A 47 -28.50 25.72 -6.29
C ARG A 47 -27.16 25.04 -6.04
N VAL A 48 -27.06 23.74 -6.30
CA VAL A 48 -25.85 22.93 -6.07
C VAL A 48 -24.97 22.82 -7.34
N GLY A 49 -25.43 23.33 -8.48
CA GLY A 49 -24.72 23.23 -9.76
C GLY A 49 -24.63 21.79 -10.28
N LYS A 50 -25.71 21.01 -10.13
CA LYS A 50 -25.80 19.60 -10.55
C LYS A 50 -27.04 19.36 -11.40
N ASN A 51 -26.95 18.41 -12.32
CA ASN A 51 -28.06 18.02 -13.17
C ASN A 51 -29.21 17.45 -12.33
N GLU A 52 -30.44 17.81 -12.67
CA GLU A 52 -31.64 17.34 -11.97
C GLU A 52 -31.72 15.81 -11.90
N SER A 53 -31.32 15.11 -12.97
CA SER A 53 -31.25 13.64 -13.01
C SER A 53 -30.37 13.08 -11.90
N SER A 54 -29.25 13.74 -11.57
CA SER A 54 -28.36 13.35 -10.48
C SER A 54 -29.03 13.54 -9.11
N ILE A 55 -29.79 14.62 -8.95
CA ILE A 55 -30.56 14.90 -7.72
C ILE A 55 -31.64 13.83 -7.52
N ARG A 56 -32.37 13.45 -8.58
CA ARG A 56 -33.35 12.35 -8.51
C ARG A 56 -32.71 11.02 -8.13
N SER A 57 -31.57 10.67 -8.72
CA SER A 57 -30.85 9.44 -8.33
C SER A 57 -30.36 9.47 -6.88
N ILE A 58 -29.96 10.64 -6.36
CA ILE A 58 -29.61 10.81 -4.94
C ILE A 58 -30.85 10.60 -4.05
N LYS A 59 -32.00 11.18 -4.42
CA LYS A 59 -33.28 11.00 -3.72
C LYS A 59 -33.70 9.53 -3.65
N GLN A 60 -33.59 8.79 -4.75
CA GLN A 60 -33.92 7.36 -4.78
C GLN A 60 -33.06 6.54 -3.81
N LYS A 61 -31.79 6.92 -3.61
CA LYS A 61 -30.86 6.22 -2.70
C LYS A 61 -30.82 6.81 -1.29
N GLN A 62 -31.82 7.60 -0.90
CA GLN A 62 -31.86 8.32 0.38
C GLN A 62 -31.68 7.40 1.60
N ALA A 63 -32.37 6.26 1.62
CA ALA A 63 -32.31 5.32 2.75
C ALA A 63 -30.89 4.75 2.94
N GLU A 64 -30.26 4.33 1.85
CA GLU A 64 -28.88 3.80 1.84
C GLU A 64 -27.84 4.84 2.27
N ILE A 65 -28.00 6.08 1.80
CA ILE A 65 -27.11 7.20 2.15
C ILE A 65 -27.23 7.50 3.65
N ARG A 66 -28.45 7.62 4.19
CA ARG A 66 -28.68 7.87 5.62
C ARG A 66 -28.16 6.73 6.49
N GLN A 67 -28.39 5.48 6.09
CA GLN A 67 -27.89 4.31 6.81
C GLN A 67 -26.35 4.27 6.85
N SER A 68 -25.70 4.62 5.74
CA SER A 68 -24.23 4.70 5.67
C SER A 68 -23.66 5.78 6.59
N LEU A 69 -24.36 6.93 6.73
CA LEU A 69 -23.95 7.99 7.65
C LEU A 69 -24.06 7.57 9.12
N CYS A 70 -25.14 6.89 9.49
CA CYS A 70 -25.34 6.39 10.85
C CYS A 70 -24.22 5.40 11.27
N ALA A 71 -23.77 4.54 10.34
CA ALA A 71 -22.75 3.54 10.62
C ALA A 71 -21.32 4.09 10.79
N ALA A 72 -21.00 5.24 10.17
CA ALA A 72 -19.65 5.83 10.21
C ALA A 72 -19.65 7.34 9.87
N PRO A 73 -20.11 8.21 10.79
CA PRO A 73 -20.27 9.65 10.52
C PRO A 73 -18.97 10.36 10.17
N THR A 74 -17.86 10.00 10.85
CA THR A 74 -16.54 10.61 10.66
C THR A 74 -15.96 10.34 9.26
N MET A 75 -16.36 9.24 8.62
CA MET A 75 -15.91 8.86 7.28
C MET A 75 -16.73 9.49 6.16
N ALA A 76 -17.95 9.97 6.44
CA ALA A 76 -18.90 10.46 5.44
C ALA A 76 -18.41 11.71 4.67
N LYS A 77 -17.47 12.47 5.23
CA LYS A 77 -16.81 13.60 4.54
C LYS A 77 -15.83 13.14 3.45
N ARG A 78 -15.28 11.93 3.56
CA ARG A 78 -14.26 11.40 2.64
C ARG A 78 -14.81 10.34 1.68
N VAL A 79 -15.98 9.78 1.96
CA VAL A 79 -16.60 8.72 1.16
C VAL A 79 -17.71 9.29 0.30
N SER A 80 -17.78 8.88 -0.97
CA SER A 80 -18.80 9.31 -1.93
C SER A 80 -19.79 8.22 -2.32
N VAL A 81 -19.56 6.96 -1.92
CA VAL A 81 -20.31 5.78 -2.33
C VAL A 81 -20.80 5.02 -1.10
N VAL A 82 -22.08 4.62 -1.11
CA VAL A 82 -22.66 3.69 -0.13
C VAL A 82 -21.92 2.37 -0.25
N ARG A 83 -21.32 1.91 0.85
CA ARG A 83 -20.52 0.69 0.86
C ARG A 83 -21.37 -0.50 1.31
N ASP A 84 -21.04 -1.66 0.79
CA ASP A 84 -21.59 -2.92 1.26
C ASP A 84 -21.33 -3.08 2.78
N LYS A 85 -22.37 -3.40 3.54
CA LYS A 85 -22.31 -3.60 4.99
C LYS A 85 -21.33 -4.70 5.38
N VAL A 86 -21.27 -5.78 4.59
CA VAL A 86 -20.33 -6.89 4.81
C VAL A 86 -18.90 -6.40 4.62
N LEU A 87 -18.64 -5.64 3.56
CA LEU A 87 -17.32 -5.06 3.30
C LEU A 87 -16.90 -4.10 4.43
N VAL A 88 -17.83 -3.31 4.96
CA VAL A 88 -17.53 -2.41 6.10
C VAL A 88 -17.15 -3.22 7.35
N LYS A 89 -17.87 -4.31 7.65
CA LYS A 89 -17.52 -5.21 8.77
C LYS A 89 -16.15 -5.87 8.56
N ALA A 90 -15.90 -6.39 7.36
CA ALA A 90 -14.62 -6.99 6.99
C ALA A 90 -13.45 -6.00 7.10
N GLU A 91 -13.63 -4.76 6.64
CA GLU A 91 -12.60 -3.72 6.75
C GLU A 91 -12.29 -3.33 8.19
N LYS A 92 -13.30 -3.28 9.08
CA LYS A 92 -13.09 -3.02 10.52
C LYS A 92 -12.33 -4.16 11.19
N ALA A 93 -12.71 -5.41 10.91
CA ALA A 93 -11.99 -6.57 11.43
C ALA A 93 -10.54 -6.62 10.90
N LEU A 94 -10.34 -6.24 9.64
CA LEU A 94 -9.02 -6.17 9.03
C LEU A 94 -8.12 -5.12 9.68
N SER A 95 -8.65 -3.95 10.04
CA SER A 95 -7.86 -2.93 10.74
C SER A 95 -7.43 -3.40 12.13
N LEU A 96 -8.32 -4.04 12.89
CA LEU A 96 -7.98 -4.63 14.19
C LEU A 96 -6.93 -5.72 14.07
N TRP A 97 -7.00 -6.55 13.02
CA TRP A 97 -5.99 -7.56 12.76
C TRP A 97 -4.62 -6.96 12.42
N ILE A 98 -4.57 -5.86 11.65
CA ILE A 98 -3.32 -5.14 11.37
C ILE A 98 -2.73 -4.56 12.66
N GLU A 99 -3.57 -4.03 13.55
CA GLU A 99 -3.16 -3.54 14.86
C GLU A 99 -2.58 -4.65 15.75
N ASP A 100 -3.27 -5.79 15.86
CA ASP A 100 -2.80 -6.99 16.58
C ASP A 100 -1.44 -7.48 16.04
N MET A 101 -1.27 -7.54 14.72
CA MET A 101 0.01 -7.91 14.10
C MET A 101 1.11 -6.88 14.39
N SER A 102 0.77 -5.59 14.43
CA SER A 102 1.72 -4.54 14.82
C SER A 102 2.16 -4.69 16.28
N GLN A 103 1.25 -5.03 17.20
CA GLN A 103 1.57 -5.28 18.62
C GLN A 103 2.45 -6.53 18.79
N LYS A 104 2.23 -7.57 17.98
CA LYS A 104 3.04 -8.80 17.96
C LYS A 104 4.37 -8.65 17.23
N HIS A 105 4.70 -7.44 16.75
CA HIS A 105 5.89 -7.17 15.96
C HIS A 105 6.02 -8.02 14.68
N VAL A 106 4.89 -8.40 14.07
CA VAL A 106 4.84 -9.18 12.83
C VAL A 106 4.62 -8.23 11.64
N PRO A 107 5.60 -8.04 10.75
CA PRO A 107 5.41 -7.30 9.51
C PRO A 107 4.24 -7.80 8.66
N VAL A 108 3.38 -6.88 8.23
CA VAL A 108 2.22 -7.17 7.38
C VAL A 108 2.38 -6.46 6.03
N ASP A 109 2.47 -7.23 4.95
CA ASP A 109 2.65 -6.70 3.60
C ASP A 109 1.33 -6.53 2.83
N SER A 110 1.41 -5.95 1.63
CA SER A 110 0.24 -5.69 0.77
C SER A 110 -0.46 -6.97 0.28
N ARG A 111 0.25 -8.10 0.22
CA ARG A 111 -0.33 -9.37 -0.21
C ARG A 111 -1.13 -9.99 0.93
N MET A 112 -0.54 -10.06 2.12
CA MET A 112 -1.18 -10.54 3.34
C MET A 112 -2.47 -9.77 3.64
N ILE A 113 -2.47 -8.44 3.51
CA ILE A 113 -3.68 -7.62 3.73
C ILE A 113 -4.78 -8.01 2.74
N ARG A 114 -4.44 -8.19 1.46
CA ARG A 114 -5.44 -8.53 0.43
C ARG A 114 -6.01 -9.93 0.65
N GLU A 115 -5.16 -10.92 0.93
CA GLU A 115 -5.58 -12.29 1.22
C GLU A 115 -6.46 -12.35 2.49
N LYS A 116 -6.05 -11.65 3.56
CA LYS A 116 -6.84 -11.56 4.79
C LYS A 116 -8.17 -10.85 4.56
N ALA A 117 -8.21 -9.83 3.70
CA ALA A 117 -9.44 -9.12 3.36
C ALA A 117 -10.44 -10.01 2.62
N LEU A 118 -9.99 -10.84 1.69
CA LEU A 118 -10.83 -11.82 0.99
C LEU A 118 -11.43 -12.83 1.98
N SER A 119 -10.58 -13.42 2.82
CA SER A 119 -11.00 -14.38 3.85
C SER A 119 -12.03 -13.78 4.83
N LEU A 120 -11.82 -12.55 5.31
CA LEU A 120 -12.77 -11.88 6.18
C LEU A 120 -14.09 -11.56 5.46
N TYR A 121 -14.03 -11.14 4.20
CA TYR A 121 -15.22 -10.84 3.42
C TYR A 121 -16.07 -12.08 3.16
N GLU A 122 -15.46 -13.21 2.82
CA GLU A 122 -16.14 -14.50 2.69
C GLU A 122 -16.77 -14.92 4.02
N HIS A 123 -16.02 -14.83 5.12
CA HIS A 123 -16.49 -15.21 6.46
C HIS A 123 -17.70 -14.39 6.92
N PHE A 124 -17.67 -13.05 6.78
CA PHE A 124 -18.84 -12.24 7.11
C PHE A 124 -19.96 -12.39 6.07
N GLY A 125 -19.60 -12.82 4.87
CA GLY A 125 -20.53 -13.07 3.80
C GLY A 125 -21.47 -14.23 4.10
N THR A 126 -20.94 -15.37 4.55
CA THR A 126 -21.76 -16.55 4.87
C THR A 126 -22.76 -16.29 6.01
N MET A 127 -22.50 -15.31 6.87
CA MET A 127 -23.38 -14.95 8.00
C MET A 127 -24.58 -14.07 7.62
N THR A 128 -24.76 -13.71 6.35
CA THR A 128 -25.78 -12.73 5.94
C THR A 128 -26.51 -13.15 4.67
N GLU A 129 -27.81 -13.39 4.78
CA GLU A 129 -28.75 -13.90 3.75
C GLU A 129 -29.08 -12.86 2.66
N THR A 130 -28.10 -12.34 1.92
CA THR A 130 -28.40 -11.51 0.73
C THR A 130 -28.06 -12.27 -0.56
N PRO A 131 -29.05 -12.54 -1.45
CA PRO A 131 -28.89 -13.46 -2.58
C PRO A 131 -27.98 -12.95 -3.71
N GLU A 132 -27.77 -11.64 -3.83
CA GLU A 132 -27.01 -11.05 -4.94
C GLU A 132 -25.81 -10.27 -4.42
N ARG A 133 -24.64 -10.92 -4.39
CA ARG A 133 -23.38 -10.26 -4.01
C ARG A 133 -22.41 -10.16 -5.16
N LYS A 134 -21.83 -8.97 -5.28
CA LYS A 134 -20.69 -8.75 -6.16
C LYS A 134 -19.46 -9.40 -5.54
N ALA A 135 -18.71 -10.13 -6.36
CA ALA A 135 -17.42 -10.69 -5.97
C ALA A 135 -16.47 -9.56 -5.54
N PHE A 136 -15.92 -9.67 -4.34
CA PHE A 136 -14.90 -8.76 -3.83
C PHE A 136 -13.52 -9.29 -4.24
N MET A 137 -12.73 -8.47 -4.95
CA MET A 137 -11.44 -8.90 -5.53
C MET A 137 -10.20 -8.33 -4.80
N ALA A 138 -10.38 -7.62 -3.68
CA ALA A 138 -9.29 -6.98 -2.93
C ALA A 138 -8.22 -6.30 -3.82
N SER A 139 -8.66 -5.52 -4.81
CA SER A 139 -7.78 -4.96 -5.85
C SER A 139 -6.73 -3.99 -5.28
N LYS A 140 -5.67 -3.69 -6.06
CA LYS A 140 -4.66 -2.68 -5.68
C LYS A 140 -5.29 -1.32 -5.37
N GLY A 141 -6.29 -0.91 -6.16
CA GLY A 141 -7.02 0.35 -5.93
C GLY A 141 -7.87 0.33 -4.66
N TRP A 142 -8.49 -0.82 -4.35
CA TRP A 142 -9.18 -1.01 -3.07
C TRP A 142 -8.21 -0.90 -1.89
N LEU A 143 -7.04 -1.55 -1.98
CA LEU A 143 -6.02 -1.50 -0.93
C LEU A 143 -5.53 -0.07 -0.69
N ALA A 144 -5.21 0.68 -1.74
CA ALA A 144 -4.81 2.09 -1.61
C ALA A 144 -5.89 2.93 -0.92
N SER A 145 -7.15 2.69 -1.28
CA SER A 145 -8.28 3.37 -0.66
C SER A 145 -8.48 2.94 0.81
N PHE A 146 -8.28 1.67 1.15
CA PHE A 146 -8.35 1.13 2.51
C PHE A 146 -7.26 1.73 3.40
N VAL A 147 -6.02 1.74 2.92
CA VAL A 147 -4.87 2.36 3.61
C VAL A 147 -5.14 3.83 3.91
N ASN A 148 -5.69 4.57 2.96
CA ASN A 148 -6.07 5.97 3.18
C ASN A 148 -7.24 6.12 4.17
N ARG A 149 -8.23 5.22 4.11
CA ARG A 149 -9.40 5.20 5.00
C ARG A 149 -9.01 4.99 6.47
N TYR A 150 -8.13 4.03 6.73
CA TYR A 150 -7.71 3.64 8.08
C TYR A 150 -6.42 4.32 8.54
N ASN A 151 -5.98 5.36 7.82
CA ASN A 151 -4.76 6.12 8.14
C ASN A 151 -3.54 5.20 8.36
N LEU A 152 -3.35 4.23 7.48
CA LEU A 152 -2.19 3.34 7.51
C LEU A 152 -1.02 3.98 6.76
N LYS A 153 0.21 3.74 7.23
CA LYS A 153 1.47 4.11 6.58
C LYS A 153 2.26 2.86 6.25
N ASN A 154 2.83 2.83 5.05
CA ASN A 154 3.69 1.73 4.61
C ASN A 154 5.15 2.08 4.90
N LEU A 155 5.74 1.41 5.89
CA LEU A 155 7.11 1.66 6.34
C LEU A 155 8.05 0.59 5.83
N ARG A 156 9.30 0.98 5.56
CA ARG A 156 10.39 0.05 5.33
C ARG A 156 10.94 -0.42 6.69
N VAL A 157 10.99 -1.72 6.86
CA VAL A 157 11.68 -2.37 7.97
C VAL A 157 13.18 -2.29 7.68
N THR A 158 13.86 -1.34 8.32
CA THR A 158 15.32 -1.25 8.33
C THR A 158 15.84 -2.05 9.52
N GLY A 159 16.66 -3.07 9.26
CA GLY A 159 17.55 -3.58 10.30
C GLY A 159 18.61 -2.52 10.60
N GLU A 160 19.14 -2.52 11.83
CA GLU A 160 20.26 -1.68 12.26
C GLU A 160 21.25 -1.48 11.12
N ALA A 161 21.50 -0.21 10.78
CA ALA A 161 22.55 0.13 9.85
C ALA A 161 23.87 -0.28 10.51
N ALA A 162 24.44 -1.40 10.07
CA ALA A 162 25.79 -1.78 10.45
C ALA A 162 26.71 -0.64 10.00
N SER A 163 27.28 0.07 10.96
CA SER A 163 28.39 0.99 10.74
C SER A 163 29.54 0.16 10.17
N ALA A 164 29.77 0.24 8.87
CA ALA A 164 30.96 -0.34 8.27
C ALA A 164 32.17 0.51 8.69
N ASP A 165 33.16 -0.12 9.31
CA ASP A 165 34.42 0.55 9.68
C ASP A 165 35.30 0.70 8.44
N GLN A 166 35.19 1.88 7.81
CA GLN A 166 35.88 2.21 6.59
C GLN A 166 37.40 2.36 6.80
N GLU A 167 37.83 2.70 8.02
CA GLU A 167 39.23 2.88 8.37
C GLU A 167 39.93 1.53 8.44
N SER A 168 39.36 0.57 9.19
CA SER A 168 39.87 -0.81 9.26
C SER A 168 39.89 -1.50 7.88
N ALA A 169 38.91 -1.23 7.02
CA ALA A 169 38.88 -1.76 5.65
C ALA A 169 40.02 -1.22 4.78
N SER A 170 40.49 0.01 5.03
CA SER A 170 41.55 0.64 4.25
C SER A 170 42.97 0.18 4.63
N THR A 171 43.19 -0.21 5.89
CA THR A 171 44.49 -0.66 6.40
C THR A 171 44.75 -2.14 6.14
N PHE A 172 43.68 -2.95 6.08
CA PHE A 172 43.75 -4.41 5.93
C PHE A 172 44.65 -4.93 4.80
N PRO A 173 44.65 -4.37 3.56
CA PRO A 173 45.51 -4.89 2.48
C PRO A 173 47.01 -4.76 2.75
N HIS A 174 47.44 -3.76 3.53
CA HIS A 174 48.84 -3.59 3.89
C HIS A 174 49.24 -4.61 4.97
N GLU A 175 48.46 -4.72 6.03
CA GLU A 175 48.69 -5.66 7.13
C GLU A 175 48.67 -7.12 6.66
N PHE A 176 47.74 -7.46 5.76
CA PHE A 176 47.62 -8.81 5.21
C PHE A 176 48.87 -9.23 4.42
N ARG A 177 49.45 -8.33 3.62
CA ARG A 177 50.69 -8.61 2.88
C ARG A 177 51.87 -8.89 3.82
N ILE A 178 52.01 -8.11 4.89
CA ILE A 178 53.05 -8.32 5.91
C ILE A 178 52.86 -9.68 6.59
N LEU A 179 51.63 -10.04 6.92
CA LEU A 179 51.32 -11.32 7.56
C LEU A 179 51.67 -12.52 6.67
N VAL A 180 51.29 -12.48 5.39
CA VAL A 180 51.59 -13.52 4.39
C VAL A 180 53.10 -13.71 4.26
N GLY A 181 53.85 -12.61 4.11
CA GLY A 181 55.32 -12.64 4.02
C GLY A 181 55.98 -13.19 5.29
N ARG A 182 55.56 -12.73 6.48
CA ARG A 182 56.10 -13.17 7.77
C ARG A 182 55.89 -14.66 8.02
N LYS A 183 54.77 -15.22 7.56
CA LYS A 183 54.42 -16.63 7.75
C LYS A 183 54.92 -17.54 6.62
N GLY A 184 55.46 -16.98 5.54
CA GLY A 184 55.98 -17.73 4.40
C GLY A 184 54.90 -18.47 3.61
N TYR A 185 53.66 -17.97 3.60
CA TYR A 185 52.59 -18.61 2.82
C TYR A 185 52.79 -18.38 1.33
N LEU A 186 52.65 -19.44 0.55
CA LEU A 186 52.64 -19.34 -0.90
C LEU A 186 51.31 -18.75 -1.40
N PRO A 187 51.30 -18.03 -2.53
CA PRO A 187 50.09 -17.50 -3.15
C PRO A 187 48.97 -18.54 -3.31
N GLU A 188 49.32 -19.79 -3.62
CA GLU A 188 48.41 -20.92 -3.82
C GLU A 188 47.76 -21.40 -2.51
N GLN A 189 48.37 -21.11 -1.37
CA GLN A 189 47.88 -21.43 -0.02
C GLN A 189 46.96 -20.34 0.54
N VAL A 190 46.79 -19.23 -0.19
CA VAL A 190 45.91 -18.13 0.19
C VAL A 190 44.53 -18.34 -0.44
N TYR A 191 43.54 -18.48 0.43
CA TYR A 191 42.14 -18.64 0.05
C TYR A 191 41.31 -17.48 0.56
N ASN A 192 40.37 -17.03 -0.25
CA ASN A 192 39.30 -16.15 0.18
C ASN A 192 38.14 -17.00 0.73
N CYS A 193 37.71 -16.80 1.98
CA CYS A 193 36.42 -17.29 2.47
C CYS A 193 35.49 -16.09 2.61
N ASP A 194 34.30 -16.20 2.04
CA ASP A 194 33.20 -15.28 2.32
C ASP A 194 31.98 -16.06 2.81
N GLU A 195 31.30 -15.51 3.81
CA GLU A 195 30.10 -16.09 4.39
C GLU A 195 28.87 -15.43 3.76
N THR A 196 27.99 -16.24 3.17
CA THR A 196 26.67 -15.77 2.74
C THR A 196 25.57 -16.37 3.60
N ALA A 197 24.54 -15.57 3.85
CA ALA A 197 23.36 -15.97 4.59
C ALA A 197 22.20 -16.27 3.63
N LEU A 198 21.74 -17.52 3.61
CA LEU A 198 20.52 -17.94 2.94
C LEU A 198 19.33 -17.84 3.90
N PHE A 199 18.40 -16.91 3.63
CA PHE A 199 17.21 -16.69 4.45
C PHE A 199 16.01 -17.48 3.93
N TRP A 200 15.57 -18.50 4.65
CA TRP A 200 14.43 -19.35 4.25
C TRP A 200 13.11 -18.95 4.94
N LYS A 201 13.16 -18.25 6.07
CA LYS A 201 12.01 -17.57 6.70
C LYS A 201 12.25 -16.07 6.81
N LYS A 202 12.24 -15.39 5.67
CA LYS A 202 12.48 -13.95 5.62
C LYS A 202 11.18 -13.19 5.78
N MET A 203 11.06 -12.40 6.85
CA MET A 203 9.94 -11.48 7.01
C MET A 203 9.90 -10.39 5.93
N PRO A 204 8.71 -9.87 5.58
CA PRO A 204 8.58 -8.76 4.64
C PRO A 204 9.43 -7.55 5.02
N ARG A 205 10.04 -6.93 4.01
CA ARG A 205 10.85 -5.70 4.17
C ARG A 205 10.01 -4.45 4.41
N ARG A 206 8.70 -4.51 4.20
CA ARG A 206 7.78 -3.39 4.34
C ARG A 206 6.55 -3.84 5.11
N THR A 207 6.07 -2.98 6.00
CA THR A 207 4.90 -3.26 6.84
C THR A 207 3.92 -2.09 6.84
N TYR A 208 2.63 -2.37 6.95
CA TYR A 208 1.61 -1.34 7.19
C TYR A 208 1.34 -1.20 8.68
N ILE A 209 1.43 0.04 9.18
CA ILE A 209 1.09 0.37 10.57
C ILE A 209 0.20 1.61 10.61
N HIS A 210 -0.55 1.81 11.70
CA HIS A 210 -1.33 3.04 11.90
C HIS A 210 -0.41 4.27 11.98
N LYS A 211 -0.86 5.40 11.42
CA LYS A 211 -0.09 6.66 11.45
C LYS A 211 0.21 7.12 12.87
N ASP A 212 -0.78 6.98 13.76
CA ASP A 212 -0.73 7.42 15.16
C ASP A 212 0.12 6.51 16.05
N ALA A 213 0.52 5.33 15.55
CA ALA A 213 1.51 4.51 16.23
C ALA A 213 2.83 5.29 16.28
N ARG A 214 3.22 5.69 17.49
CA ARG A 214 4.55 6.21 17.83
C ARG A 214 5.58 5.31 17.16
N GLN A 215 6.52 5.93 16.46
CA GLN A 215 7.55 5.32 15.64
C GLN A 215 8.07 4.05 16.31
N ALA A 216 7.58 2.90 15.86
CA ALA A 216 7.93 1.62 16.47
C ALA A 216 9.41 1.38 16.15
N MET A 217 10.18 1.28 17.25
CA MET A 217 11.46 0.59 17.40
C MET A 217 11.79 -0.31 16.21
N GLY A 218 13.01 -0.16 15.68
CA GLY A 218 13.50 -0.90 14.52
C GLY A 218 13.06 -2.36 14.56
N PHE A 219 12.16 -2.72 13.65
CA PHE A 219 11.73 -4.10 13.51
C PHE A 219 12.95 -4.92 13.09
N LYS A 220 13.56 -5.65 14.03
CA LYS A 220 14.54 -6.67 13.67
C LYS A 220 13.74 -7.79 13.02
N ALA A 221 13.72 -7.80 11.69
CA ALA A 221 13.16 -8.92 10.96
C ALA A 221 13.82 -10.20 11.51
N PHE A 222 13.00 -11.09 12.09
CA PHE A 222 13.48 -12.43 12.42
C PHE A 222 13.96 -13.06 11.12
N LYS A 223 15.19 -13.56 11.16
CA LYS A 223 15.92 -14.07 10.01
C LYS A 223 16.45 -15.43 10.42
N ASP A 224 15.63 -16.46 10.25
CA ASP A 224 16.18 -17.82 10.24
C ASP A 224 17.01 -17.94 8.97
N ARG A 225 18.30 -18.23 9.15
CA ARG A 225 19.28 -18.28 8.08
C ARG A 225 20.13 -19.53 8.19
N LEU A 226 20.48 -20.07 7.03
CA LEU A 226 21.61 -20.96 6.89
C LEU A 226 22.81 -20.12 6.48
N ASN A 227 23.94 -20.33 7.14
CA ASN A 227 25.19 -19.67 6.82
C ASN A 227 26.02 -20.65 5.99
N ALA A 228 26.49 -20.20 4.82
CA ALA A 228 27.40 -20.95 3.97
C ALA A 228 28.68 -20.15 3.80
N CYS A 229 29.84 -20.73 4.16
CA CYS A 229 31.14 -20.19 3.73
C CYS A 229 31.47 -20.77 2.36
N PHE A 230 31.83 -19.87 1.45
CA PHE A 230 32.42 -20.21 0.17
C PHE A 230 33.90 -19.95 0.24
N VAL A 231 34.71 -20.98 0.02
CA VAL A 231 36.16 -20.86 -0.06
C VAL A 231 36.56 -20.89 -1.53
N ARG A 232 37.31 -19.88 -1.97
CA ARG A 232 37.88 -19.83 -3.31
C ARG A 232 39.38 -19.59 -3.22
N GLN A 233 40.15 -20.35 -4.00
CA GLN A 233 41.57 -20.09 -4.17
C GLN A 233 41.78 -18.75 -4.87
N CYS A 234 42.65 -17.90 -4.32
CA CYS A 234 42.96 -16.62 -4.94
C CYS A 234 43.71 -16.88 -6.26
N GLY A 235 43.12 -16.47 -7.38
CA GLY A 235 43.79 -16.50 -8.67
C GLY A 235 44.74 -15.31 -8.76
N TRP A 236 46.04 -15.56 -8.69
CA TRP A 236 47.05 -14.55 -8.94
C TRP A 236 47.24 -14.47 -10.46
N ALA A 237 46.84 -13.35 -11.06
CA ALA A 237 47.34 -13.02 -12.39
C ALA A 237 48.83 -12.70 -12.22
N TYR A 238 49.68 -13.59 -12.70
CA TYR A 238 51.09 -13.28 -12.89
C TYR A 238 51.14 -12.28 -14.05
N ASP A 239 51.41 -11.01 -13.76
CA ASP A 239 51.90 -10.04 -14.76
C ASP A 239 53.34 -10.40 -15.15
#